data_AF-A0AAW6EKI9-F1
#
_entry.id   AF-A0AAW6EKI9-F1
#
_cell.length_a   1.000
_cell.length_b   1.000
_cell.length_c   1.000
_cell.angle_alpha   90.00
_cell.angle_beta   90.00
_cell.angle_gamma   90.00
#
_symmetry.space_group_name_H-M   'P 1'
#
loop_
_entity.id
_entity.type
_entity.pdbx_description
1 polymer ?
#
loop_
_entity_poly.entity_id
_entity_poly.type
_entity_poly.pdbx_seq_one_letter_code
_entity_poly.pdbx_strand_id
1 'polypeptide(L)'
;MRKRYCIVAQIVLLLWFFLDMTGLYFGNKCLVTRSYKEDGICFLIYLITIILFLVKENIGKYIVIGWMSMWLVIQLMCHEWYTIFNSGFMGSLDGKIKYFSETIHWIDVEGKYIPDVYHTILHILILCTLTITIIYSIRNRRKT
;
A
#
# COMPACT_ATOMS: atom_id res chain seq x y z
N MET A 1 -7.87 21.77 3.86
CA MET A 1 -8.31 20.43 3.45
C MET A 1 -9.41 19.99 4.41
N ARG A 2 -10.55 19.53 3.91
CA ARG A 2 -11.67 19.06 4.76
C ARG A 2 -11.43 17.61 5.18
N LYS A 3 -11.81 17.24 6.40
CA LYS A 3 -11.69 15.88 6.95
C LYS A 3 -12.25 14.81 6.01
N ARG A 4 -13.38 15.11 5.37
CA ARG A 4 -14.03 14.22 4.39
C ARG A 4 -13.10 13.72 3.28
N TYR A 5 -12.17 14.56 2.79
CA TYR A 5 -11.26 14.16 1.72
C TYR A 5 -10.23 13.14 2.22
N CYS A 6 -9.75 13.30 3.47
CA CYS A 6 -8.88 12.30 4.09
C CYS A 6 -9.61 10.98 4.28
N ILE A 7 -10.86 11.03 4.78
CA ILE A 7 -11.67 9.82 4.98
C ILE A 7 -11.87 9.08 3.65
N VAL A 8 -12.25 9.80 2.59
CA VAL A 8 -12.41 9.20 1.25
C VAL A 8 -11.11 8.56 0.77
N ALA A 9 -9.98 9.25 0.87
CA ALA A 9 -8.68 8.71 0.46
C ALA A 9 -8.30 7.44 1.26
N GLN A 10 -8.51 7.45 2.58
CA GLN A 10 -8.25 6.31 3.46
C GLN A 10 -9.14 5.11 3.11
N ILE A 11 -10.43 5.33 2.81
CA ILE A 11 -11.37 4.28 2.37
C ILE A 11 -10.97 3.72 1.02
N VAL A 12 -10.63 4.56 0.03
CA VAL A 12 -10.20 4.10 -1.29
C VAL A 12 -8.94 3.22 -1.16
N LEU A 13 -7.96 3.65 -0.39
CA LEU A 13 -6.75 2.86 -0.12
C LEU A 13 -7.07 1.56 0.63
N LEU A 14 -7.98 1.58 1.60
CA LEU A 14 -8.42 0.37 2.31
C LEU A 14 -9.10 -0.63 1.38
N LEU A 15 -9.99 -0.16 0.49
CA LEU A 15 -10.67 -1.00 -0.50
C LEU A 15 -9.68 -1.58 -1.50
N TRP A 16 -8.69 -0.80 -1.94
CA TRP A 16 -7.63 -1.30 -2.81
C TRP A 16 -6.81 -2.40 -2.12
N PHE A 17 -6.37 -2.15 -0.88
CA PHE A 17 -5.63 -3.13 -0.10
C PHE A 17 -6.45 -4.40 0.21
N PHE A 18 -7.77 -4.27 0.33
CA PHE A 18 -8.64 -5.43 0.54
C PHE A 18 -8.62 -6.41 -0.64
N LEU A 19 -8.31 -5.96 -1.87
CA LEU A 19 -8.19 -6.86 -3.02
C LEU A 19 -7.10 -7.90 -2.78
N ASP A 20 -6.01 -7.57 -2.08
CA ASP A 20 -4.94 -8.51 -1.73
C ASP A 20 -5.40 -9.57 -0.70
N MET A 21 -6.40 -9.26 0.14
CA MET A 21 -6.96 -10.22 1.09
C MET A 21 -7.77 -11.33 0.42
N THR A 22 -8.31 -11.04 -0.76
CA THR A 22 -9.22 -11.92 -1.50
C THR A 22 -8.62 -12.47 -2.78
N GLY A 23 -7.68 -11.74 -3.39
CA GLY A 23 -7.20 -11.94 -4.75
C GLY A 23 -8.19 -11.43 -5.80
N LEU A 24 -7.69 -10.98 -6.94
CA LEU A 24 -8.52 -10.61 -8.09
C LEU A 24 -7.94 -11.21 -9.38
N TYR A 25 -8.69 -12.15 -9.97
CA TYR A 25 -8.25 -12.99 -11.08
C TYR A 25 -9.04 -12.69 -12.37
N PHE A 26 -8.34 -12.73 -13.51
CA PHE A 26 -8.85 -12.50 -14.86
C PHE A 26 -8.39 -13.66 -15.76
N GLY A 27 -9.10 -14.79 -15.68
CA GLY A 27 -8.72 -16.00 -16.39
C GLY A 27 -7.37 -16.53 -15.90
N ASN A 28 -6.36 -16.52 -16.79
CA ASN A 28 -5.02 -17.05 -16.50
C ASN A 28 -4.06 -16.02 -15.87
N LYS A 29 -4.49 -14.77 -15.71
CA LYS A 29 -3.71 -13.72 -15.04
C LYS A 29 -4.46 -13.21 -13.81
N CYS A 30 -3.76 -12.57 -12.89
CA CYS A 30 -4.37 -11.87 -11.77
C CYS A 30 -3.93 -10.41 -11.68
N LEU A 31 -4.79 -9.53 -11.17
CA LEU A 31 -4.34 -8.21 -10.76
C LEU A 31 -3.50 -8.34 -9.47
N VAL A 32 -3.97 -9.16 -8.54
CA VAL A 32 -3.30 -9.45 -7.28
C VAL A 32 -3.65 -10.88 -6.84
N THR A 33 -2.65 -11.61 -6.37
CA THR A 33 -2.82 -12.94 -5.78
C THR A 33 -3.27 -12.80 -4.34
N ARG A 34 -4.09 -13.73 -3.85
CA ARG A 34 -4.56 -13.69 -2.46
C ARG A 34 -3.40 -13.86 -1.46
N SER A 35 -3.15 -12.85 -0.63
CA SER A 35 -2.07 -12.81 0.37
C SER A 35 -2.55 -12.70 1.83
N TYR A 36 -3.79 -13.10 2.14
CA TYR A 36 -4.38 -12.94 3.49
C TYR A 36 -3.50 -13.46 4.65
N LYS A 37 -2.76 -14.57 4.45
CA LYS A 37 -1.91 -15.15 5.51
C LYS A 37 -0.68 -14.30 5.81
N GLU A 38 -0.17 -13.58 4.82
CA GLU A 38 1.07 -12.81 4.92
C GLU A 38 0.73 -11.35 5.28
N ASP A 39 -0.25 -10.77 4.61
CA ASP A 39 -0.58 -9.34 4.72
C ASP A 39 -1.82 -9.03 5.59
N GLY A 40 -2.56 -10.05 6.04
CA GLY A 40 -3.80 -9.87 6.80
C GLY A 40 -3.63 -9.10 8.10
N ILE A 41 -2.51 -9.29 8.81
CA ILE A 41 -2.22 -8.52 10.03
C ILE A 41 -2.00 -7.04 9.68
N CYS A 42 -1.24 -6.75 8.62
CA CYS A 42 -1.01 -5.38 8.16
C CYS A 42 -2.33 -4.69 7.75
N PHE A 43 -3.22 -5.42 7.08
CA PHE A 43 -4.57 -4.95 6.74
C PHE A 43 -5.39 -4.61 7.99
N LEU A 44 -5.42 -5.49 8.99
CA LEU A 44 -6.14 -5.26 10.24
C LEU A 44 -5.57 -4.07 11.03
N ILE A 45 -4.25 -3.94 11.11
CA ILE A 45 -3.61 -2.78 11.76
C ILE A 45 -4.01 -1.49 11.05
N TYR A 46 -3.95 -1.47 9.71
CA TYR A 46 -4.36 -0.30 8.94
C TYR A 46 -5.82 0.06 9.20
N LEU A 47 -6.74 -0.91 9.18
CA LEU A 47 -8.15 -0.72 9.52
C LEU A 47 -8.32 -0.11 10.93
N ILE A 48 -7.61 -0.63 11.93
CA ILE A 48 -7.64 -0.10 13.30
C ILE A 48 -7.14 1.35 13.33
N THR A 49 -6.06 1.68 12.62
CA THR A 49 -5.53 3.05 12.57
C THR A 49 -6.53 4.03 11.96
N ILE A 50 -7.30 3.62 10.93
CA ILE A 50 -8.38 4.43 10.35
C ILE A 50 -9.50 4.63 11.38
N ILE A 51 -9.93 3.58 12.08
CA ILE A 51 -10.96 3.69 13.13
C ILE A 51 -10.51 4.66 14.23
N LEU A 52 -9.25 4.58 14.67
CA LEU A 52 -8.68 5.52 15.64
C LEU A 52 -8.66 6.96 15.11
N PHE A 53 -8.36 7.17 13.83
CA PHE A 53 -8.43 8.48 13.20
C PHE A 53 -9.87 9.04 13.17
N LEU A 54 -10.88 8.19 12.99
CA LEU A 54 -12.29 8.59 13.00
C LEU A 54 -12.78 8.96 14.40
N VAL A 55 -12.49 8.11 15.41
CA VAL A 55 -13.02 8.23 16.77
C VAL A 55 -12.18 9.19 17.63
N LYS A 56 -10.84 9.14 17.53
CA LYS A 56 -9.91 9.92 18.34
C LYS A 56 -8.99 10.77 17.46
N GLU A 57 -9.58 11.63 16.64
CA GLU A 57 -8.89 12.37 15.58
C GLU A 57 -7.59 13.04 16.02
N ASN A 58 -7.55 13.66 17.21
CA ASN A 58 -6.37 14.38 17.71
C ASN A 58 -5.10 13.53 17.77
N ILE A 59 -5.23 12.25 18.11
CA ILE A 59 -4.12 11.30 18.22
C ILE A 59 -4.09 10.38 17.00
N GLY A 60 -5.26 9.88 16.58
CA GLY A 60 -5.40 8.91 15.50
C GLY A 60 -4.84 9.40 14.17
N LYS A 61 -4.88 10.71 13.89
CA LYS A 61 -4.27 11.30 12.68
C LYS A 61 -2.75 11.07 12.61
N TYR A 62 -2.05 11.09 13.74
CA TYR A 62 -0.61 10.85 13.78
C TYR A 62 -0.29 9.36 13.72
N ILE A 63 -1.12 8.52 14.35
CA ILE A 63 -0.99 7.06 14.29
C ILE A 63 -1.12 6.57 12.85
N VAL A 64 -2.16 6.99 12.12
CA VAL A 64 -2.35 6.58 10.72
C VAL A 64 -1.24 7.12 9.81
N ILE A 65 -0.73 8.34 10.05
CA ILE A 65 0.43 8.87 9.33
C ILE A 65 1.67 8.00 9.58
N GLY A 66 1.95 7.65 10.84
CA GLY A 66 3.08 6.81 11.20
C GLY A 66 3.02 5.44 10.54
N TRP A 67 1.86 4.78 10.63
CA TRP A 67 1.63 3.48 9.99
C TRP A 67 1.80 3.54 8.48
N MET A 68 1.17 4.52 7.82
CA MET A 68 1.29 4.68 6.36
C MET A 68 2.71 5.02 5.92
N SER A 69 3.46 5.79 6.72
CA SER A 69 4.86 6.11 6.41
C SER A 69 5.73 4.86 6.47
N MET A 70 5.56 4.03 7.51
CA MET A 70 6.22 2.73 7.61
C MET A 70 5.82 1.80 6.46
N TRP A 71 4.54 1.74 6.14
CA TRP A 71 4.02 0.90 5.05
C TRP A 71 4.58 1.31 3.69
N LEU A 72 4.67 2.62 3.40
CA LEU A 72 5.30 3.13 2.18
C LEU A 72 6.75 2.67 2.05
N VAL A 73 7.53 2.77 3.14
CA VAL A 73 8.93 2.34 3.15
C VAL A 73 9.03 0.84 2.88
N ILE A 74 8.25 0.02 3.59
CA ILE A 74 8.24 -1.43 3.39
C ILE A 74 7.87 -1.77 1.94
N GLN A 75 6.86 -1.11 1.38
CA GLN A 75 6.43 -1.32 0.00
C GLN A 75 7.50 -0.94 -1.03
N LEU A 76 8.28 0.12 -0.80
CA LEU A 76 9.42 0.46 -1.66
C LEU A 76 10.53 -0.58 -1.56
N MET A 77 10.83 -1.08 -0.36
CA MET A 77 11.83 -2.11 -0.13
C MET A 77 11.40 -3.46 -0.71
N CYS A 78 10.11 -3.77 -0.63
CA CYS A 78 9.54 -4.99 -1.16
C CYS A 78 9.39 -4.95 -2.67
N HIS A 79 9.34 -3.82 -3.36
CA HIS A 79 9.10 -3.82 -4.81
C HIS A 79 10.20 -3.08 -5.58
N GLU A 80 10.36 -1.78 -5.33
CA GLU A 80 11.30 -0.95 -6.08
C GLU A 80 12.77 -1.30 -5.85
N TRP A 81 13.12 -1.79 -4.66
CA TRP A 81 14.49 -2.24 -4.39
C TRP A 81 14.96 -3.32 -5.37
N TYR A 82 14.10 -4.29 -5.66
CA TYR A 82 14.40 -5.38 -6.58
C TYR A 82 14.60 -4.85 -8.00
N THR A 83 13.80 -3.88 -8.41
CA THR A 83 13.86 -3.22 -9.73
C THR A 83 15.14 -2.39 -9.91
N ILE A 84 15.57 -1.68 -8.87
CA ILE A 84 16.69 -0.73 -8.94
C ILE A 84 18.02 -1.46 -8.78
N PHE A 85 18.11 -2.38 -7.83
CA PHE A 85 19.38 -3.01 -7.44
C PHE A 85 19.55 -4.42 -7.98
N ASN A 86 18.55 -4.99 -8.68
CA ASN A 86 18.55 -6.38 -9.15
C ASN A 86 18.97 -7.36 -8.03
N SER A 87 18.55 -7.08 -6.80
CA SER A 87 18.92 -7.85 -5.62
C SER A 87 17.74 -7.91 -4.66
N GLY A 88 17.77 -8.92 -3.81
CA GLY A 88 16.67 -9.21 -2.92
C GLY A 88 16.81 -8.58 -1.54
N PHE A 89 15.80 -7.80 -1.14
CA PHE A 89 15.69 -7.32 0.24
C PHE A 89 15.01 -8.37 1.16
N MET A 90 13.97 -9.04 0.68
CA MET A 90 13.22 -10.11 1.37
C MET A 90 13.03 -11.33 0.44
N GLY A 91 14.05 -12.18 0.36
CA GLY A 91 14.07 -13.35 -0.54
C GLY A 91 14.79 -13.08 -1.86
N SER A 92 14.93 -14.08 -2.73
CA SER A 92 15.72 -13.97 -3.97
C SER A 92 14.99 -13.23 -5.10
N LEU A 93 15.77 -12.67 -6.04
CA LEU A 93 15.22 -12.01 -7.24
C LEU A 93 14.38 -12.98 -8.09
N ASP A 94 14.93 -14.16 -8.40
CA ASP A 94 14.23 -15.18 -9.21
C ASP A 94 12.96 -15.69 -8.53
N GLY A 95 13.00 -15.86 -7.20
CA GLY A 95 11.83 -16.25 -6.41
C GLY A 95 10.72 -15.21 -6.52
N LYS A 96 11.08 -13.93 -6.50
CA LYS A 96 10.14 -12.83 -6.65
C LYS A 96 9.56 -12.73 -8.05
N ILE A 97 10.41 -12.80 -9.09
CA ILE A 97 9.95 -12.82 -10.50
C ILE A 97 8.97 -13.96 -10.70
N LYS A 98 9.29 -15.16 -10.20
CA LYS A 98 8.40 -16.31 -10.29
C LYS A 98 7.08 -16.09 -9.54
N TYR A 99 7.13 -15.58 -8.32
CA TYR A 99 5.93 -15.34 -7.50
C TYR A 99 4.95 -14.38 -8.19
N PHE A 100 5.45 -13.31 -8.81
CA PHE A 100 4.61 -12.32 -9.49
C PHE A 100 4.38 -12.63 -10.97
N SER A 101 4.92 -13.73 -11.54
CA SER A 101 4.85 -13.99 -12.99
C SER A 101 3.44 -14.04 -13.60
N GLU A 102 2.43 -14.41 -12.81
CA GLU A 102 1.03 -14.48 -13.25
C GLU A 102 0.27 -13.15 -13.05
N THR A 103 0.88 -12.16 -12.39
CA THR A 103 0.25 -10.85 -12.20
C THR A 103 0.30 -10.00 -13.46
N ILE A 104 -0.58 -9.00 -13.55
CA ILE A 104 -0.59 -8.06 -14.67
C ILE A 104 0.53 -7.06 -14.48
N HIS A 105 1.52 -7.05 -15.39
CA HIS A 105 2.61 -6.08 -15.43
C HIS A 105 2.35 -4.97 -16.45
N TRP A 106 2.96 -3.81 -16.21
CA TRP A 106 3.03 -2.74 -17.21
C TRP A 106 3.98 -3.11 -18.35
N ILE A 107 5.13 -3.69 -17.98
CA ILE A 107 6.24 -4.03 -18.88
C ILE A 107 6.93 -5.26 -18.29
N ASP A 108 7.21 -6.25 -19.13
CA ASP A 108 8.00 -7.43 -18.78
C ASP A 108 9.42 -7.32 -19.35
N VAL A 109 10.43 -7.55 -18.53
CA VAL A 109 11.85 -7.53 -18.92
C VAL A 109 12.53 -8.80 -18.41
N GLU A 110 13.14 -9.57 -19.30
CA GLU A 110 13.79 -10.83 -18.96
C GLU A 110 14.89 -10.64 -17.88
N GLY A 111 14.87 -11.50 -16.86
CA GLY A 111 15.82 -11.47 -15.75
C GLY A 111 15.66 -10.29 -14.78
N LYS A 112 14.61 -9.47 -14.95
CA LYS A 112 14.37 -8.30 -14.09
C LYS A 112 12.99 -8.35 -13.45
N TYR A 113 12.94 -8.01 -12.17
CA TYR A 113 11.67 -7.77 -11.49
C TYR A 113 11.20 -6.35 -11.78
N ILE A 114 9.99 -6.22 -12.33
CA ILE A 114 9.24 -4.96 -12.44
C ILE A 114 7.99 -5.10 -11.57
N PRO A 115 7.62 -4.13 -10.73
CA PRO A 115 6.41 -4.21 -9.93
C PRO A 115 5.17 -4.29 -10.83
N ASP A 116 4.22 -5.12 -10.42
CA ASP A 116 2.98 -5.28 -11.15
C ASP A 116 2.05 -4.05 -11.04
N VAL A 117 0.97 -4.07 -11.81
CA VAL A 117 0.00 -2.97 -11.85
C VAL A 117 -0.60 -2.71 -10.47
N TYR A 118 -0.88 -3.77 -9.71
CA TYR A 118 -1.50 -3.64 -8.39
C TYR A 118 -0.62 -2.89 -7.40
N HIS A 119 0.65 -3.30 -7.27
CA HIS A 119 1.58 -2.69 -6.34
C HIS A 119 1.93 -1.27 -6.76
N THR A 120 2.09 -1.02 -8.07
CA THR A 120 2.30 0.35 -8.59
C THR A 120 1.16 1.29 -8.18
N ILE A 121 -0.11 0.87 -8.36
CA ILE A 121 -1.27 1.67 -7.96
C ILE A 121 -1.33 1.80 -6.43
N LEU A 122 -1.00 0.74 -5.68
CA LEU A 122 -0.95 0.76 -4.22
C LEU A 122 0.05 1.82 -3.72
N HIS A 123 1.26 1.91 -4.29
CA HIS A 123 2.24 2.95 -3.93
C HIS A 123 1.70 4.36 -4.14
N ILE A 124 1.06 4.60 -5.29
CA ILE A 124 0.46 5.90 -5.62
C ILE A 124 -0.64 6.24 -4.60
N LEU A 125 -1.53 5.30 -4.30
CA LEU A 125 -2.61 5.50 -3.33
C LEU A 125 -2.07 5.76 -1.92
N ILE A 126 -1.04 5.04 -1.47
CA ILE A 126 -0.37 5.28 -0.19
C ILE A 126 0.22 6.69 -0.17
N LEU A 127 1.00 7.08 -1.18
CA LEU A 127 1.65 8.39 -1.24
C LEU A 127 0.65 9.54 -1.26
N CYS A 128 -0.39 9.45 -2.10
CA CYS A 128 -1.45 10.45 -2.18
C CYS A 128 -2.20 10.57 -0.85
N THR A 129 -2.61 9.44 -0.28
CA THR A 129 -3.37 9.40 0.98
C THR A 129 -2.53 9.92 2.15
N LEU A 130 -1.23 9.59 2.19
CA LEU A 130 -0.30 10.06 3.21
C LEU A 130 -0.14 11.59 3.12
N THR A 131 0.11 12.09 1.91
CA THR A 131 0.27 13.53 1.65
C THR A 131 -0.97 14.32 2.05
N ILE A 132 -2.15 13.84 1.66
CA ILE A 132 -3.45 14.42 2.05
C ILE A 132 -3.59 14.44 3.58
N THR A 133 -3.27 13.33 4.24
CA THR A 133 -3.42 13.20 5.70
C THR A 133 -2.42 14.08 6.47
N ILE A 134 -1.19 14.23 5.98
CA ILE A 134 -0.19 15.16 6.54
C ILE A 134 -0.65 16.62 6.38
N ILE A 135 -1.06 17.02 5.17
CA ILE A 135 -1.54 18.38 4.91
C ILE A 135 -2.75 18.70 5.80
N TYR A 136 -3.66 17.74 5.95
CA TYR A 136 -4.79 17.87 6.87
C TYR A 136 -4.33 18.07 8.31
N SER A 137 -3.42 17.23 8.80
CA SER A 137 -2.97 17.25 10.19
C SER A 137 -2.26 18.56 10.55
N ILE A 138 -1.44 19.10 9.65
CA ILE A 138 -0.78 20.40 9.82
C ILE A 138 -1.83 21.53 9.88
N ARG A 139 -2.81 21.53 8.97
CA ARG A 139 -3.85 22.55 8.94
C ARG A 139 -4.81 22.45 10.12
N ASN A 140 -5.12 21.24 10.59
CA ASN A 140 -5.98 21.03 11.75
C ASN A 140 -5.31 21.56 13.02
N ARG A 141 -3.99 21.35 13.20
CA ARG A 141 -3.24 21.91 14.33
C ARG A 141 -3.22 23.43 14.39
N ARG A 142 -3.26 24.12 13.24
CA ARG A 142 -3.29 25.60 13.22
C ARG A 142 -4.65 26.18 13.66
N LYS A 143 -5.69 25.35 13.79
CA LYS A 143 -7.03 25.77 14.18
C LYS A 143 -7.36 25.54 15.66
N THR A 144 -6.56 24.71 16.31
CA THR A 144 -6.61 24.40 17.75
C THR A 144 -5.56 25.22 18.47
#